data_AF-A0AAV3F8U8-F1
#
_entry.id   AF-A0AAV3F8U8-F1
#
_cell.length_a   1.000
_cell.length_b   1.000
_cell.length_c   1.000
_cell.angle_alpha   90.00
_cell.angle_beta   90.00
_cell.angle_gamma   90.00
#
_symmetry.space_group_name_H-M   'P 1'
#
loop_
_entity.id
_entity.type
_entity.pdbx_description
1 polymer ?
#
loop_
_entity_poly.entity_id
_entity_poly.type
_entity_poly.pdbx_seq_one_letter_code
_entity_poly.pdbx_strand_id
1 'polypeptide(L)'
;MDGLIRRKILAFLQWNDKNGYYTDERCDLEEVQKLSLEESIKYFFGVINSEFYYSIADNIFELSFYETIKYAKDYKFYNQTYKKLKLLIDNNPNENLYRNLLE
;
A
#
# COMPACT_ATOMS: atom_id res chain seq x y z
N MET A 1 10.13 -6.02 13.75
CA MET A 1 9.78 -6.62 12.44
C MET A 1 8.93 -5.66 11.63
N ASP A 2 7.82 -5.20 12.22
CA ASP A 2 6.80 -4.35 11.59
C ASP A 2 7.33 -3.04 11.02
N GLY A 3 8.27 -2.38 11.71
CA GLY A 3 8.90 -1.14 11.21
C GLY A 3 9.77 -1.32 9.96
N LEU A 4 10.31 -2.52 9.70
CA LEU A 4 11.02 -2.80 8.44
C LEU A 4 10.03 -3.05 7.30
N ILE A 5 9.00 -3.85 7.56
CA ILE A 5 7.92 -4.14 6.62
C ILE A 5 7.26 -2.83 6.16
N ARG A 6 6.87 -2.00 7.13
CA ARG A 6 6.27 -0.68 6.89
C ARG A 6 7.14 0.19 5.99
N ARG A 7 8.44 0.28 6.26
CA ARG A 7 9.39 1.05 5.43
C ARG A 7 9.48 0.55 3.99
N LYS A 8 9.47 -0.77 3.77
CA LYS A 8 9.49 -1.33 2.40
C LYS A 8 8.22 -0.99 1.63
N ILE A 9 7.06 -1.06 2.29
CA ILE A 9 5.77 -0.68 1.71
C ILE A 9 5.76 0.82 1.37
N LEU A 10 6.18 1.67 2.32
CA LEU A 10 6.22 3.12 2.12
C LEU A 10 7.17 3.52 0.99
N ALA A 11 8.34 2.88 0.85
CA ALA A 11 9.25 3.14 -0.25
C ALA A 11 8.63 2.83 -1.62
N PHE A 12 7.86 1.74 -1.72
CA PHE A 12 7.11 1.42 -2.94
C PHE A 12 6.01 2.45 -3.21
N LEU A 13 5.24 2.82 -2.19
CA LEU A 13 4.15 3.78 -2.31
C LEU A 13 4.66 5.16 -2.74
N GLN A 14 5.74 5.65 -2.12
CA GLN A 14 6.41 6.91 -2.46
C GLN A 14 7.00 6.89 -3.87
N TRP A 15 7.54 5.75 -4.33
CA TRP A 15 8.00 5.62 -5.72
C TRP A 15 6.84 5.67 -6.73
N ASN A 16 5.66 5.16 -6.35
CA ASN A 16 4.49 5.14 -7.22
C ASN A 16 3.76 6.48 -7.31
N ASP A 17 3.88 7.34 -6.28
CA ASP A 17 3.35 8.72 -6.17
C ASP A 17 1.86 8.92 -6.53
N LYS A 18 1.08 7.85 -6.70
CA LYS A 18 -0.33 7.95 -7.15
C LYS A 18 -1.30 8.52 -6.11
N ASN A 19 -0.98 8.49 -4.82
CA ASN A 19 -1.86 9.00 -3.75
C ASN A 19 -1.21 10.13 -2.92
N GLY A 20 -0.14 10.76 -3.40
CA GLY A 20 0.52 11.88 -2.73
C GLY A 20 1.50 11.48 -1.61
N TYR A 21 1.61 12.31 -0.57
CA TYR A 21 2.66 12.19 0.45
C TYR A 21 2.35 11.12 1.51
N TYR A 22 3.17 10.08 1.58
CA TYR A 22 3.08 9.03 2.60
C TYR A 22 4.03 9.33 3.76
N THR A 23 3.48 9.58 4.95
CA THR A 23 4.24 9.98 6.14
C THR A 23 5.00 8.79 6.74
N ASP A 24 6.33 8.90 6.76
CA ASP A 24 7.25 7.87 7.27
C ASP A 24 8.05 8.37 8.49
N GLU A 25 9.11 7.65 8.87
CA GLU A 25 9.95 8.02 10.02
C GLU A 25 10.76 9.32 9.82
N ARG A 26 10.92 9.79 8.58
CA ARG A 26 11.65 11.00 8.23
C ARG A 26 10.77 12.25 8.22
N CYS A 27 9.45 12.09 8.39
CA CYS A 27 8.54 13.20 8.59
C CYS A 27 8.73 13.78 9.99
N ASP A 28 9.23 15.01 10.05
CA ASP A 28 9.55 15.79 11.25
C ASP A 28 8.49 16.85 11.57
N LEU A 29 7.43 16.93 10.76
CA LEU A 29 6.30 17.81 11.01
C LEU A 29 5.58 17.38 12.30
N GLU A 30 5.63 18.25 13.30
CA GLU A 30 4.85 18.10 14.52
C GLU A 30 3.36 17.95 14.17
N GLU A 31 2.64 17.12 14.93
CA GLU A 31 1.19 16.81 14.76
C GLU A 31 0.81 15.94 13.54
N VAL A 32 1.73 15.66 12.61
CA VAL A 32 1.44 14.76 11.48
C VAL A 32 1.59 13.30 11.89
N GLN A 33 0.48 12.55 11.87
CA GLN A 33 0.51 11.13 12.20
C GLN A 33 1.25 10.32 11.12
N LYS A 34 2.20 9.50 11.55
CA LYS A 34 2.88 8.51 10.70
C LYS A 34 1.91 7.41 10.31
N LEU A 35 1.95 6.98 9.04
CA LEU A 35 1.13 5.87 8.59
C LEU A 35 1.43 4.60 9.40
N SER A 36 0.39 3.96 9.93
CA SER A 36 0.53 2.67 10.59
C SER A 36 0.90 1.58 9.55
N LEU A 37 1.31 0.40 10.02
CA LEU A 37 1.50 -0.74 9.13
C LEU A 37 0.18 -1.11 8.41
N GLU A 38 -0.92 -1.06 9.15
CA GLU A 38 -2.26 -1.34 8.63
C GLU A 38 -2.64 -0.39 7.50
N GLU A 39 -2.46 0.91 7.70
CA GLU A 39 -2.69 1.91 6.68
C GLU A 39 -1.74 1.75 5.49
N SER A 40 -0.46 1.45 5.74
CA SER A 40 0.51 1.18 4.67
C SER A 40 0.06 0.01 3.79
N ILE A 41 -0.46 -1.08 4.39
CA ILE A 41 -1.01 -2.22 3.65
C ILE A 41 -2.28 -1.82 2.89
N LYS A 42 -3.16 -1.00 3.50
CA LYS A 42 -4.36 -0.47 2.84
C LYS A 42 -4.01 0.27 1.55
N TYR A 43 -3.09 1.23 1.62
CA TYR A 43 -2.62 1.98 0.46
C TYR A 43 -1.96 1.09 -0.58
N PHE A 44 -1.20 0.07 -0.15
CA PHE A 44 -0.64 -0.91 -1.07
C PHE A 44 -1.73 -1.64 -1.86
N PHE A 45 -2.78 -2.12 -1.19
CA PHE A 45 -3.92 -2.74 -1.87
C PHE A 45 -4.61 -1.80 -2.86
N GLY A 46 -4.78 -0.53 -2.46
CA GLY A 46 -5.30 0.54 -3.30
C GLY A 46 -4.48 0.76 -4.57
N VAL A 47 -3.15 0.85 -4.45
CA VAL A 47 -2.26 1.06 -5.60
C VAL A 47 -2.25 -0.15 -6.54
N ILE A 48 -2.17 -1.37 -6.01
CA ILE A 48 -2.09 -2.59 -6.82
C ILE A 48 -3.39 -2.86 -7.58
N ASN A 49 -4.54 -2.45 -7.04
CA ASN A 49 -5.86 -2.69 -7.65
C ASN A 49 -6.61 -1.37 -7.86
N SER A 50 -5.91 -0.35 -8.32
CA SER A 50 -6.42 1.03 -8.35
C SER A 50 -7.72 1.17 -9.14
N GLU A 51 -7.81 0.52 -10.31
CA GLU A 51 -9.03 0.57 -11.14
C GLU A 51 -10.27 0.09 -10.39
N PHE A 52 -10.13 -0.98 -9.62
CA PHE A 52 -11.24 -1.51 -8.82
C PHE A 52 -11.59 -0.55 -7.67
N TYR A 53 -10.62 -0.11 -6.89
CA TYR A 53 -10.92 0.74 -5.72
C TYR A 53 -11.46 2.12 -6.13
N TYR A 54 -11.00 2.70 -7.25
CA TYR A 54 -11.58 3.93 -7.81
C TYR A 54 -13.02 3.74 -8.33
N SER A 55 -13.46 2.51 -8.60
CA SER A 55 -14.87 2.24 -8.92
C SER A 55 -15.77 2.17 -7.68
N ILE A 56 -15.18 2.09 -6.48
CA ILE A 56 -15.89 1.97 -5.20
C ILE A 56 -15.92 3.31 -4.46
N ALA A 57 -14.81 4.05 -4.45
CA ALA A 57 -14.68 5.35 -3.80
C ALA A 57 -13.74 6.25 -4.61
N ASP A 58 -13.94 7.57 -4.54
CA ASP A 58 -13.09 8.54 -5.25
C ASP A 58 -11.64 8.47 -4.75
N ASN A 59 -11.43 8.09 -3.49
CA ASN A 59 -10.11 7.82 -2.94
C ASN A 59 -10.09 6.67 -1.94
N ILE A 60 -8.98 5.90 -1.93
CA ILE A 60 -8.73 4.82 -0.98
C ILE A 60 -8.72 5.29 0.49
N PHE A 61 -8.50 6.58 0.78
CA PHE A 61 -8.60 7.11 2.15
C PHE A 61 -10.01 7.01 2.73
N GLU A 62 -11.04 6.97 1.88
CA GLU A 62 -12.44 6.87 2.30
C GLU A 62 -12.79 5.47 2.81
N LEU A 63 -11.99 4.47 2.42
CA LEU A 63 -12.14 3.10 2.88
C LEU A 63 -11.31 2.88 4.15
N SER A 64 -11.91 2.14 5.09
CA SER A 64 -11.15 1.53 6.18
C SER A 64 -10.28 0.38 5.65
N PHE A 65 -9.28 -0.01 6.44
CA PHE A 65 -8.49 -1.21 6.16
C PHE A 65 -9.39 -2.45 6.04
N TYR A 66 -10.34 -2.63 6.95
CA TYR A 66 -11.23 -3.79 6.94
C TYR A 66 -12.11 -3.84 5.69
N GLU A 67 -12.66 -2.71 5.25
CA GLU A 67 -13.41 -2.63 3.98
C GLU A 67 -12.51 -2.95 2.79
N THR A 68 -11.31 -2.39 2.76
CA THR A 68 -10.32 -2.65 1.70
C THR A 68 -10.02 -4.16 1.58
N ILE A 69 -9.75 -4.82 2.71
CA ILE A 69 -9.49 -6.27 2.74
C ILE A 69 -10.75 -7.09 2.40
N LYS A 70 -11.93 -6.66 2.87
CA LYS A 70 -13.19 -7.31 2.56
C LYS A 70 -13.45 -7.30 1.05
N TYR A 71 -13.36 -6.14 0.40
CA TYR A 71 -13.53 -6.05 -1.05
C TYR A 71 -12.51 -6.90 -1.80
N ALA A 72 -11.25 -6.91 -1.38
CA ALA A 72 -10.25 -7.77 -2.00
C ALA A 72 -10.60 -9.27 -1.95
N LYS A 73 -11.24 -9.72 -0.87
CA LYS A 73 -11.70 -11.10 -0.73
C LYS A 73 -12.95 -11.37 -1.56
N ASP A 74 -13.94 -10.48 -1.47
CA ASP A 74 -15.23 -10.61 -2.17
C ASP A 74 -15.01 -10.64 -3.70
N TYR A 75 -14.06 -9.87 -4.21
CA TYR A 75 -13.69 -9.79 -5.62
C TYR A 75 -12.47 -10.66 -5.99
N LYS A 76 -12.06 -11.56 -5.08
CA LYS A 76 -11.09 -12.65 -5.33
C LYS A 76 -9.66 -12.26 -5.69
N PHE A 77 -9.25 -11.00 -5.51
CA PHE A 77 -7.87 -10.57 -5.77
C PHE A 77 -6.97 -10.53 -4.53
N TYR A 78 -7.53 -10.73 -3.32
CA TYR A 78 -6.76 -10.70 -2.06
C TYR A 78 -5.49 -11.55 -2.09
N ASN A 79 -5.59 -12.82 -2.52
CA ASN A 79 -4.46 -13.73 -2.53
C ASN A 79 -3.36 -13.29 -3.51
N GLN A 80 -3.75 -12.71 -4.65
CA GLN A 80 -2.79 -12.19 -5.63
C GLN A 80 -2.08 -10.95 -5.09
N THR A 81 -2.83 -10.00 -4.52
CA THR A 81 -2.25 -8.80 -3.91
C THR A 81 -1.37 -9.15 -2.71
N TYR A 82 -1.78 -10.12 -1.88
CA TYR A 82 -0.97 -10.57 -0.75
C TYR A 82 0.34 -11.24 -1.19
N LYS A 83 0.34 -12.01 -2.28
CA LYS A 83 1.58 -12.55 -2.88
C LYS A 83 2.52 -11.44 -3.31
N LYS A 84 2.00 -10.39 -3.98
CA LYS A 84 2.75 -9.20 -4.36
C LYS A 84 3.33 -8.47 -3.15
N LEU A 85 2.54 -8.30 -2.09
CA LEU A 85 2.99 -7.73 -0.82
C LEU A 85 4.13 -8.54 -0.20
N LYS A 86 3.99 -9.88 -0.17
CA LYS A 86 5.03 -10.77 0.35
C LYS A 86 6.31 -10.68 -0.48
N LEU A 87 6.20 -10.63 -1.80
CA LEU A 87 7.34 -10.43 -2.70
C LEU A 87 8.09 -9.13 -2.39
N LEU A 88 7.35 -8.03 -2.16
CA LEU A 88 7.93 -6.74 -1.76
C LEU A 88 8.67 -6.83 -0.41
N ILE A 89 8.09 -7.53 0.56
CA ILE A 89 8.67 -7.67 1.90
C ILE A 89 9.93 -8.54 1.88
N ASP A 90 9.93 -9.61 1.09
CA ASP A 90 11.02 -10.59 1.05
C ASP A 90 12.22 -10.10 0.23
N ASN A 91 12.04 -9.11 -0.66
CA ASN A 91 13.09 -8.61 -1.54
C ASN A 91 13.61 -7.22 -1.15
N ASN A 92 14.77 -6.86 -1.68
CA ASN A 92 15.28 -5.50 -1.56
C ASN A 92 14.57 -4.58 -2.56
N PRO A 93 14.12 -3.39 -2.11
CA PRO A 93 13.43 -2.48 -2.99
C PRO A 93 14.34 -2.00 -4.14
N ASN A 94 13.83 -2.13 -5.37
CA ASN A 94 14.46 -1.63 -6.58
C ASN A 94 13.37 -1.38 -7.63
N GLU A 95 13.70 -0.58 -8.64
CA GLU A 95 12.73 -0.12 -9.64
C GLU A 95 12.09 -1.27 -10.44
N ASN A 96 12.88 -2.28 -10.81
CA ASN A 96 12.38 -3.44 -11.56
C ASN A 96 11.35 -4.23 -10.73
N LEU A 97 11.63 -4.44 -9.45
CA LEU A 97 10.68 -5.07 -8.54
C LEU A 97 9.38 -4.27 -8.50
N TYR A 98 9.45 -2.95 -8.36
CA TYR A 98 8.25 -2.11 -8.26
C TYR A 98 7.40 -2.13 -9.53
N ARG A 99 8.03 -2.09 -10.71
CA ARG A 99 7.33 -2.23 -12.00
C ARG A 99 6.63 -3.59 -12.10
N ASN A 100 7.34 -4.68 -11.75
CA ASN A 100 6.77 -6.03 -11.76
C ASN A 100 5.60 -6.22 -10.78
N LEU A 101 5.49 -5.41 -9.72
CA LEU A 101 4.35 -5.46 -8.81
C LEU A 101 3.10 -4.83 -9.44
N LEU A 102 3.24 -3.90 -10.38
CA LEU A 102 2.12 -3.22 -11.04
C LEU A 102 1.60 -3.98 -12.27
N GLU A 103 2.42 -4.85 -12.85
CA GLU A 103 2.05 -5.81 -13.90
C GLU A 103 1.25 -6.99 -13.34
#